data_AF-A0A6B2LNJ7-F1
#
_entry.id   AF-A0A6B2LNJ7-F1
#
_cell.length_a   1.000
_cell.length_b   1.000
_cell.length_c   1.000
_cell.angle_alpha   90.00
_cell.angle_beta   90.00
_cell.angle_gamma   90.00
#
_symmetry.space_group_name_H-M   'P 1'
#
loop_
_entity.id
_entity.type
_entity.pdbx_description
1 polymer ?
#
loop_
_entity_poly.entity_id
_entity_poly.type
_entity_poly.pdbx_seq_one_letter_code
_entity_poly.pdbx_strand_id
1 'polypeptide(L)'
;MIINPPGNKSPDHVSVYVAIIPDNLPEGWSCVTNFNFSLIDQVHGRHIDKTVTGHRFNKNHLDIGYPQFVKRTQLYERNSGYLQNDLLIVEFDMEVMENTNYAIDEMSTSFTWKILNFSSAKERV
;
A
#
# COMPACT_ATOMS: atom_id res chain seq x y z
N MET A 1 -2.66 -5.85 3.99
CA MET A 1 -2.00 -4.52 3.93
C MET A 1 -1.64 -4.13 5.35
N ILE A 2 -0.39 -3.81 5.61
CA ILE A 2 0.01 -3.34 6.94
C ILE A 2 0.09 -1.82 6.92
N ILE A 3 -0.72 -1.15 7.74
CA ILE A 3 -0.65 0.29 7.94
C ILE A 3 -0.33 0.60 9.39
N ASN A 4 0.67 1.47 9.61
CA ASN A 4 1.10 1.86 10.96
C ASN A 4 0.86 3.36 11.11
N PRO A 5 -0.25 3.78 11.75
CA PRO A 5 -0.56 5.19 12.00
C PRO A 5 0.52 5.95 12.79
N PRO A 6 1.18 5.37 13.81
CA PRO A 6 2.30 6.00 14.48
C PRO A 6 3.60 6.00 13.66
N GLY A 7 3.59 5.40 12.46
CA GLY A 7 4.79 5.08 11.69
C GLY A 7 5.57 3.91 12.30
N ASN A 8 6.25 3.12 11.46
CA ASN A 8 7.14 2.06 11.95
C ASN A 8 8.45 2.65 12.51
N LYS A 9 9.20 3.38 11.65
CA LYS A 9 10.54 3.93 11.96
C LYS A 9 10.61 5.46 11.87
N SER A 10 9.47 6.13 11.72
CA SER A 10 9.38 7.57 11.54
C SER A 10 8.10 8.07 12.22
N PRO A 11 8.18 8.52 13.48
CA PRO A 11 7.01 8.77 14.34
C PRO A 11 6.10 9.91 13.86
N ASP A 12 6.61 10.73 12.94
CA ASP A 12 5.96 11.85 12.28
C ASP A 12 5.31 11.47 10.94
N HIS A 13 5.46 10.22 10.48
CA HIS A 13 4.89 9.72 9.23
C HIS A 13 3.97 8.53 9.49
N VAL A 14 3.02 8.34 8.58
CA VAL A 14 2.31 7.07 8.43
C VAL A 14 3.11 6.19 7.47
N SER A 15 3.24 4.90 7.81
CA SER A 15 3.84 3.92 6.90
C SER A 15 2.79 2.95 6.37
N VAL A 16 2.92 2.57 5.10
CA VAL A 16 2.02 1.64 4.41
C VAL A 16 2.86 0.55 3.75
N TYR A 17 2.42 -0.71 3.91
CA TYR A 17 3.04 -1.87 3.29
C TYR A 17 1.98 -2.81 2.73
N VAL A 18 2.32 -3.51 1.65
CA VAL A 18 1.60 -4.67 1.14
C VAL A 18 2.50 -5.89 1.30
N ALA A 19 1.89 -7.04 1.58
CA ALA A 19 2.59 -8.31 1.66
C ALA A 19 1.80 -9.35 0.87
N ILE A 20 2.53 -10.19 0.14
CA ILE A 20 1.99 -11.40 -0.49
C ILE A 20 1.92 -12.47 0.58
N ILE A 21 0.75 -13.09 0.72
CA ILE A 21 0.57 -14.29 1.52
C ILE A 21 0.72 -15.46 0.54
N PRO A 22 1.85 -16.20 0.56
CA PRO A 22 2.05 -17.30 -0.36
C PRO A 22 1.09 -18.44 0.01
N ASP A 23 0.10 -18.69 -0.85
CA ASP A 23 -0.74 -19.88 -0.77
C ASP A 23 -0.45 -20.75 -2.00
N ASN A 24 0.13 -21.92 -1.78
CA ASN A 24 0.44 -22.91 -2.82
C ASN A 24 1.31 -22.41 -4.00
N LEU A 25 2.19 -21.42 -3.79
CA LEU A 25 3.13 -20.98 -4.83
C LEU A 25 4.23 -22.03 -5.06
N PRO A 26 4.64 -22.33 -6.32
CA PRO A 26 5.68 -23.32 -6.59
C PRO A 26 7.03 -22.95 -6.01
N GLU A 27 7.89 -23.96 -5.84
CA GLU A 27 9.27 -23.72 -5.47
C GLU A 27 9.98 -22.84 -6.52
N GLY A 28 10.68 -21.80 -6.05
CA GLY A 28 11.42 -20.89 -6.91
C GLY A 28 10.58 -19.81 -7.60
N TRP A 29 9.30 -19.64 -7.25
CA TRP A 29 8.46 -18.57 -7.79
C TRP A 29 9.09 -17.18 -7.62
N SER A 30 8.85 -16.32 -8.60
CA SER A 30 9.12 -14.90 -8.53
C SER A 30 8.15 -14.14 -9.44
N CYS A 31 7.68 -13.00 -8.96
CA CYS A 31 6.80 -12.13 -9.71
C CYS A 31 7.41 -10.74 -9.77
N VAL A 32 7.58 -10.19 -10.97
CA VAL A 32 8.07 -8.82 -11.16
C VAL A 32 6.87 -7.93 -11.43
N THR A 33 6.70 -6.90 -10.62
CA THR A 33 5.50 -6.07 -10.64
C THR A 33 5.83 -4.59 -10.63
N ASN A 34 5.03 -3.81 -11.34
CA ASN A 34 4.86 -2.40 -11.08
C ASN A 34 3.69 -2.24 -10.10
N PHE A 35 3.75 -1.25 -9.22
CA PHE A 35 2.60 -0.93 -8.39
C PHE A 35 2.55 0.54 -8.01
N ASN A 36 1.35 1.00 -7.66
CA ASN A 36 1.07 2.34 -7.19
C ASN A 36 0.24 2.29 -5.90
N PHE A 37 0.65 3.04 -4.88
CA PHE A 37 -0.19 3.35 -3.73
C PHE A 37 -0.74 4.77 -3.87
N SER A 38 -2.05 4.94 -3.74
CA SER A 38 -2.70 6.25 -3.78
C SER A 38 -3.43 6.52 -2.47
N LEU A 39 -3.07 7.60 -1.78
CA LEU A 39 -3.84 8.11 -0.66
C LEU A 39 -4.90 9.10 -1.17
N ILE A 40 -6.18 8.81 -0.92
CA ILE A 40 -7.28 9.53 -1.55
C ILE A 40 -7.73 10.73 -0.71
N ASP A 41 -7.77 11.91 -1.32
CA ASP A 41 -8.45 13.09 -0.78
C ASP A 41 -9.95 12.98 -1.09
N GLN A 42 -10.73 12.75 -0.03
CA GLN A 42 -12.15 12.42 -0.11
C GLN A 42 -13.04 13.64 -0.38
N VAL A 43 -12.47 14.85 -0.41
CA VAL A 43 -13.22 16.11 -0.51
C VAL A 43 -12.90 16.84 -1.81
N HIS A 44 -11.64 16.87 -2.21
CA HIS A 44 -11.18 17.71 -3.33
C HIS A 44 -10.82 16.93 -4.59
N GLY A 45 -10.93 15.59 -4.58
CA GLY A 45 -10.60 14.74 -5.73
C GLY A 45 -9.10 14.67 -6.04
N ARG A 46 -8.24 14.96 -5.06
CA ARG A 46 -6.78 14.84 -5.15
C ARG A 46 -6.32 13.48 -4.63
N HIS A 47 -5.06 13.13 -4.86
CA HIS A 47 -4.43 11.98 -4.23
C HIS A 47 -2.93 12.19 -4.10
N ILE A 48 -2.30 11.40 -3.22
CA ILE A 48 -0.85 11.29 -3.12
C ILE A 48 -0.45 9.92 -3.64
N ASP A 49 0.28 9.88 -4.74
CA ASP A 49 0.79 8.66 -5.33
C ASP A 49 2.21 8.32 -4.85
N LYS A 50 2.45 7.02 -4.73
CA LYS A 50 3.76 6.43 -4.54
C LYS A 50 3.88 5.18 -5.41
N THR A 51 4.64 5.32 -6.50
CA THR A 51 4.85 4.26 -7.48
C THR A 51 6.19 3.56 -7.28
N VAL A 52 6.20 2.24 -7.46
CA VAL A 52 7.42 1.44 -7.61
C VAL A 52 7.33 0.65 -8.90
N THR A 53 8.45 0.58 -9.62
CA THR A 53 8.57 -0.18 -10.85
C THR A 53 9.51 -1.35 -10.67
N GLY A 54 9.17 -2.49 -11.28
CA GLY A 54 10.03 -3.67 -11.34
C GLY A 54 10.38 -4.31 -9.99
N HIS A 55 9.53 -4.18 -8.96
CA HIS A 55 9.76 -4.90 -7.71
C HIS A 55 9.58 -6.40 -7.94
N ARG A 56 10.52 -7.21 -7.43
CA ARG A 56 10.46 -8.67 -7.53
C ARG A 56 10.02 -9.28 -6.20
N PHE A 57 8.77 -9.71 -6.14
CA PHE A 57 8.31 -10.59 -5.07
C PHE A 57 8.87 -12.00 -5.23
N ASN A 58 9.30 -12.60 -4.13
CA ASN A 58 9.72 -14.00 -4.04
C ASN A 58 9.74 -14.45 -2.57
N LYS A 59 10.15 -15.69 -2.30
CA LYS A 59 10.23 -16.25 -0.94
C LYS A 59 11.00 -15.42 0.09
N ASN A 60 11.96 -14.59 -0.33
CA ASN A 60 12.77 -13.74 0.54
C ASN A 60 12.28 -12.28 0.58
N HIS A 61 11.41 -11.89 -0.36
CA HIS A 61 10.88 -10.54 -0.51
C HIS A 61 9.38 -10.64 -0.71
N LEU A 62 8.66 -10.85 0.39
CA LEU A 62 7.20 -11.02 0.39
C LEU A 62 6.46 -9.70 0.56
N ASP A 63 7.15 -8.65 1.00
CA ASP A 63 6.57 -7.37 1.33
C ASP A 63 7.26 -6.21 0.63
N ILE A 64 6.51 -5.13 0.49
CA ILE A 64 7.02 -3.84 0.07
C ILE A 64 6.14 -2.73 0.58
N GLY A 65 6.71 -1.55 0.78
CA GLY A 65 5.96 -0.39 1.20
C GLY A 65 6.81 0.86 1.33
N TYR A 66 6.19 1.86 1.93
CA TYR A 66 6.78 3.17 2.17
C TYR A 66 6.80 3.44 3.68
N PRO A 67 8.00 3.41 4.31
CA PRO A 67 8.15 3.76 5.73
C PRO A 67 7.73 5.20 6.05
N GLN A 68 7.81 6.10 5.06
CA GLN A 68 7.42 7.50 5.14
C GLN A 68 6.44 7.82 4.01
N PHE A 69 5.26 7.20 4.04
CA PHE A 69 4.27 7.32 2.98
C PHE A 69 3.67 8.73 2.93
N VAL A 70 3.15 9.22 4.06
CA VAL A 70 2.62 10.58 4.22
C VAL A 70 2.99 11.15 5.58
N LYS A 71 3.24 12.45 5.66
CA LYS A 71 3.45 13.16 6.93
C LYS A 71 2.14 13.23 7.71
N ARG A 72 2.21 13.01 9.03
CA ARG A 72 1.04 13.16 9.91
C ARG A 72 0.50 14.57 9.89
N THR A 73 1.36 15.58 9.88
CA THR A 73 0.93 16.99 9.81
C THR A 73 0.10 17.28 8.56
N GLN A 74 0.48 16.70 7.42
CA GLN A 74 -0.27 16.80 6.17
C GLN A 74 -1.58 16.01 6.24
N LEU A 75 -1.56 14.80 6.81
CA LEU A 75 -2.75 13.96 6.93
C LEU A 75 -3.83 14.59 7.82
N TYR A 76 -3.43 15.07 8.99
CA TYR A 76 -4.31 15.64 10.03
C TYR A 76 -4.60 17.14 9.84
N GLU A 77 -4.07 17.77 8.79
CA GLU A 77 -4.40 19.16 8.49
C GLU A 77 -5.90 19.28 8.21
N ARG A 78 -6.56 20.27 8.85
CA ARG A 78 -8.02 20.41 8.89
C ARG A 78 -8.69 20.39 7.50
N ASN A 79 -8.01 20.92 6.49
CA ASN A 79 -8.50 21.03 5.11
C ASN A 79 -7.75 20.10 4.14
N SER A 80 -7.03 19.10 4.65
CA SER A 80 -6.26 18.18 3.81
C SER A 80 -7.16 17.33 2.92
N GLY A 81 -8.32 16.93 3.44
CA GLY A 81 -9.28 16.07 2.75
C GLY A 81 -8.97 14.56 2.82
N TYR A 82 -7.77 14.17 3.28
CA TYR A 82 -7.31 12.77 3.27
C TYR A 82 -7.93 11.90 4.39
N LEU A 83 -8.12 12.46 5.59
CA LEU A 83 -8.75 11.78 6.73
C LEU A 83 -10.11 12.43 7.01
N GLN A 84 -11.21 11.71 6.74
CA GLN A 84 -12.58 12.19 6.97
C GLN A 84 -13.29 11.28 7.94
N ASN A 85 -13.86 11.81 9.03
CA ASN A 85 -14.55 11.00 10.05
C ASN A 85 -13.72 9.79 10.54
N ASP A 86 -12.41 10.00 10.70
CA ASP A 86 -11.43 8.95 11.05
C ASP A 86 -11.38 7.75 10.06
N LEU A 87 -11.82 7.97 8.82
CA LEU A 87 -11.69 7.05 7.69
C LEU A 87 -10.55 7.51 6.78
N LEU A 88 -9.58 6.61 6.57
CA LEU A 88 -8.53 6.74 5.58
C LEU A 88 -8.84 5.82 4.38
N ILE A 89 -8.66 6.31 3.15
CA ILE A 89 -8.83 5.50 1.94
C ILE A 89 -7.49 5.42 1.21
N VAL A 90 -7.01 4.19 1.01
CA VAL A 90 -5.80 3.89 0.26
C VAL A 90 -6.17 2.96 -0.89
N GLU A 91 -5.79 3.34 -2.10
CA GLU A 91 -5.87 2.50 -3.29
C GLU A 91 -4.50 1.91 -3.59
N PHE A 92 -4.50 0.70 -4.13
CA PHE A 92 -3.31 -0.02 -4.54
C PHE A 92 -3.54 -0.70 -5.88
N ASP A 93 -2.80 -0.28 -6.88
CA ASP A 93 -2.79 -0.88 -8.20
C ASP A 93 -1.49 -1.67 -8.38
N MET A 94 -1.57 -2.87 -8.90
CA MET A 94 -0.44 -3.71 -9.24
C MET A 94 -0.58 -4.23 -10.66
N GLU A 95 0.52 -4.22 -11.39
CA GLU A 95 0.65 -4.79 -12.72
C GLU A 95 1.83 -5.78 -12.70
N VAL A 96 1.57 -6.99 -13.17
CA VAL A 96 2.54 -8.07 -13.34
C VAL A 96 3.20 -7.92 -14.71
N MET A 97 4.53 -7.94 -14.73
CA MET A 97 5.30 -7.87 -15.97
C MET A 97 5.39 -9.24 -16.64
N GLU A 98 5.27 -9.31 -17.97
CA GLU A 98 5.23 -10.57 -18.76
C GLU A 98 6.41 -11.55 -18.53
N ASN A 99 7.55 -11.07 -18.01
CA ASN A 99 8.77 -11.86 -17.80
C ASN A 99 8.88 -12.51 -16.41
N THR A 100 7.75 -12.93 -15.81
CA THR A 100 7.78 -13.71 -14.56
C THR A 100 8.08 -15.19 -14.83
N ASN A 101 8.56 -15.93 -13.82
CA ASN A 101 8.86 -17.36 -13.96
C ASN A 101 7.70 -18.26 -13.49
N TYR A 102 6.48 -17.71 -13.40
CA TYR A 102 5.28 -18.42 -13.03
C TYR A 102 4.11 -17.95 -13.91
N ALA A 103 3.15 -18.82 -14.21
CA ALA A 103 1.97 -18.44 -14.98
C ALA A 103 1.02 -17.62 -14.09
N ILE A 104 0.69 -16.41 -14.50
CA ILE A 104 -0.20 -15.52 -13.75
C ILE A 104 -1.40 -15.22 -14.64
N ASP A 105 -2.58 -15.65 -14.21
CA ASP A 105 -3.82 -15.50 -14.97
C ASP A 105 -4.30 -14.03 -15.03
N GLU A 106 -3.99 -13.23 -14.00
CA GLU A 106 -4.30 -11.80 -13.94
C GLU A 106 -3.03 -10.95 -14.03
N MET A 107 -2.92 -10.18 -15.12
CA MET A 107 -1.79 -9.27 -15.36
C MET A 107 -1.89 -7.98 -14.56
N SER A 108 -3.04 -7.65 -14.01
CA SER A 108 -3.22 -6.48 -13.15
C SER A 108 -4.30 -6.71 -12.11
N THR A 109 -4.15 -6.06 -10.97
CA THR A 109 -5.11 -6.10 -9.86
C THR A 109 -5.14 -4.75 -9.15
N SER A 110 -6.33 -4.37 -8.70
CA SER A 110 -6.57 -3.12 -7.96
C SER A 110 -7.31 -3.41 -6.67
N PHE A 111 -6.90 -2.77 -5.59
CA PHE A 111 -7.50 -2.90 -4.28
C PHE A 111 -7.79 -1.52 -3.69
N THR A 112 -8.95 -1.38 -3.06
CA THR A 112 -9.29 -0.18 -2.27
C THR A 112 -9.48 -0.57 -0.83
N TRP A 113 -8.65 -0.03 0.06
CA TRP A 113 -8.76 -0.22 1.50
C TRP A 113 -9.39 1.00 2.16
N LYS A 114 -10.49 0.77 2.88
CA LYS A 114 -11.16 1.76 3.72
C LYS A 114 -10.85 1.45 5.18
N ILE A 115 -9.97 2.24 5.78
CA ILE A 115 -9.48 2.02 7.14
C ILE A 115 -10.26 2.93 8.08
N LEU A 116 -11.24 2.33 8.76
CA LEU A 116 -12.05 3.00 9.77
C LEU A 116 -11.29 3.12 11.09
N ASN A 117 -11.63 4.14 11.87
CA ASN A 117 -11.02 4.44 13.17
C ASN A 117 -9.48 4.52 13.10
N PHE A 118 -8.97 5.10 12.00
CA PHE A 118 -7.55 5.09 11.66
C PHE A 118 -6.66 5.61 12.79
N SER A 119 -7.09 6.67 13.49
CA SER A 119 -6.34 7.28 14.58
C SER A 119 -6.13 6.34 15.78
N SER A 120 -6.98 5.30 15.90
CA SER A 120 -6.91 4.29 16.96
C SER A 120 -6.37 2.93 16.52
N ALA A 121 -6.09 2.76 15.22
CA ALA A 121 -5.67 1.49 14.65
C ALA A 121 -4.30 1.08 15.20
N LYS A 122 -4.26 -0.07 15.89
CA LYS A 122 -3.01 -0.73 16.30
C LYS A 122 -2.67 -1.76 15.22
N GLU A 123 -1.91 -1.32 14.23
CA GLU A 123 -1.29 -2.13 13.15
C GLU A 123 -2.07 -3.40 12.77
N ARG A 124 -2.93 -3.34 11.74
CA ARG A 124 -3.51 -4.54 11.10
C ARG A 124 -4.34 -4.20 9.86
N VAL A 125 -4.04 -4.87 8.74
CA VAL A 125 -5.01 -5.57 7.88
C VAL A 125 -4.33 -6.83 7.31
#